data_AF-A0AB39A5L6-F1
#
_entry.id   AF-A0AB39A5L6-F1
#
_cell.length_a   1.000
_cell.length_b   1.000
_cell.length_c   1.000
_cell.angle_alpha   90.00
_cell.angle_beta   90.00
_cell.angle_gamma   90.00
#
_symmetry.space_group_name_H-M   'P 1'
#
loop_
_entity.id
_entity.type
_entity.pdbx_description
1 polymer ?
#
loop_
_entity_poly.entity_id
_entity_poly.type
_entity_poly.pdbx_seq_one_letter_code
_entity_poly.pdbx_strand_id
1 'polypeptide(L)'
;MFVWLVVISFNFFLLVVLYLVMFFLSVKSYGFVKAVSFESGFKGVGKLQNSFSVHFFLMMLMFVVFDLEVILLLGLVVVGGGFLMGFLLIFCFVFGGFFLEWFYGKLVW
;
A
#
# COMPACT_ATOMS: atom_id res chain seq x y z
N MET A 1 18.29 -2.18 20.67
CA MET A 1 18.16 -0.99 19.80
C MET A 1 19.37 -0.78 18.89
N PHE A 2 20.62 -0.83 19.39
CA PHE A 2 21.81 -0.64 18.56
C PHE A 2 21.90 -1.59 17.34
N VAL A 3 21.62 -2.88 17.54
CA VAL A 3 21.61 -3.88 16.45
C VAL A 3 20.64 -3.50 15.32
N TRP A 4 19.44 -3.02 15.66
CA TRP A 4 18.45 -2.58 14.67
C TRP A 4 18.95 -1.40 13.83
N LEU A 5 19.62 -0.43 14.47
CA LEU A 5 20.20 0.71 13.77
C LEU A 5 21.33 0.28 12.82
N VAL A 6 22.16 -0.69 13.23
CA VAL A 6 23.23 -1.24 12.38
C VAL A 6 22.64 -1.97 11.17
N VAL A 7 21.59 -2.77 11.35
CA VAL A 7 20.93 -3.49 10.25
C VAL A 7 20.30 -2.52 9.24
N ILE A 8 19.58 -1.49 9.71
CA ILE A 8 18.93 -0.50 8.83
C ILE A 8 19.96 0.31 8.05
N SER A 9 21.01 0.79 8.72
CA SER A 9 22.08 1.56 8.08
C SER A 9 22.86 0.73 7.05
N PHE A 10 23.14 -0.54 7.36
CA PHE A 10 23.79 -1.45 6.42
C PHE A 10 22.93 -1.73 5.18
N ASN A 11 21.61 -1.94 5.35
CA ASN A 11 20.70 -2.16 4.24
C ASN A 11 20.59 -0.94 3.32
N PHE A 12 20.44 0.25 3.91
CA PHE A 12 20.42 1.51 3.17
C PHE A 12 21.72 1.74 2.41
N PHE A 13 22.87 1.49 3.05
CA PHE A 13 24.18 1.56 2.41
C PHE A 13 24.27 0.62 1.20
N LEU A 14 23.84 -0.64 1.35
CA LEU A 14 23.80 -1.60 0.25
C LEU A 14 22.93 -1.13 -0.92
N LEU A 15 21.74 -0.59 -0.65
CA LEU A 15 20.85 -0.07 -1.70
C LEU A 15 21.50 1.06 -2.48
N VAL A 16 22.16 1.99 -1.80
CA VAL A 16 22.88 3.11 -2.43
C VAL A 16 24.04 2.60 -3.28
N VAL A 17 24.85 1.67 -2.74
CA VAL A 17 25.98 1.09 -3.47
C VAL A 17 25.50 0.36 -4.73
N LEU A 18 24.48 -0.49 -4.62
CA LEU A 18 23.93 -1.21 -5.77
C LEU A 18 23.37 -0.25 -6.82
N TYR A 19 22.64 0.79 -6.40
CA TYR A 19 22.14 1.81 -7.32
C TYR A 19 23.28 2.54 -8.06
N LEU A 20 24.32 2.95 -7.35
CA LEU A 20 25.48 3.62 -7.94
C LEU A 20 26.23 2.71 -8.92
N VAL A 21 26.48 1.46 -8.53
CA VAL A 21 27.11 0.45 -9.39
C VAL A 21 26.31 0.30 -10.68
N MET A 22 24.99 0.10 -10.59
CA MET A 22 24.13 0.00 -11.77
C MET A 22 24.16 1.27 -12.63
N PHE A 23 24.16 2.45 -12.00
CA PHE A 23 24.23 3.72 -12.70
C PHE A 23 25.54 3.91 -13.48
N PHE A 24 26.67 3.49 -12.90
CA PHE A 24 28.00 3.58 -13.54
C PHE A 24 28.22 2.51 -14.62
N LEU A 25 27.67 1.29 -14.44
CA LEU A 25 27.74 0.23 -15.44
C LEU A 25 26.77 0.43 -16.62
N SER A 26 25.71 1.23 -16.46
CA SER A 26 24.69 1.41 -17.47
C SER A 26 25.20 2.21 -18.69
N VAL A 27 25.09 1.60 -19.88
CA VAL A 27 25.29 2.30 -21.16
C VAL A 27 24.04 3.11 -21.50
N LYS A 28 24.13 4.44 -21.40
CA LYS A 28 23.01 5.34 -21.65
C LYS A 28 22.99 5.81 -23.11
N SER A 29 21.95 5.43 -23.84
CA SER A 29 21.70 5.93 -25.20
C SER A 29 20.52 6.92 -25.18
N TYR A 30 20.74 8.16 -25.57
CA TYR A 30 19.73 9.24 -25.53
C TYR A 30 18.93 9.33 -26.84
N GLY A 31 18.32 8.23 -27.26
CA GLY A 31 17.46 8.22 -28.44
C GLY A 31 16.07 8.81 -28.13
N PHE A 32 15.55 9.65 -29.02
CA PHE A 32 14.20 10.25 -28.87
C PHE A 32 13.12 9.20 -28.58
N VAL A 33 13.11 8.08 -29.32
CA VAL A 33 12.15 6.98 -29.13
C VAL A 33 12.25 6.33 -27.74
N LYS A 34 13.45 6.27 -27.14
CA LYS A 34 13.64 5.76 -25.78
C LYS A 34 13.21 6.75 -24.70
N ALA A 35 13.15 8.04 -25.02
CA ALA A 35 12.76 9.10 -24.09
C ALA A 35 11.25 9.36 -24.07
N VAL A 36 10.51 8.91 -25.10
CA VAL A 36 9.04 9.05 -25.18
C VAL A 36 8.36 7.93 -24.38
N SER A 37 7.21 8.25 -23.78
CA SER A 37 6.36 7.27 -23.10
C SER A 37 5.94 6.14 -24.04
N PHE A 38 6.01 4.90 -23.56
CA PHE A 38 5.64 3.74 -24.36
C PHE A 38 4.12 3.68 -24.55
N GLU A 39 3.67 3.93 -25.79
CA GLU A 39 2.32 3.62 -26.26
C GLU A 39 2.38 2.84 -27.57
N SER A 40 3.20 1.78 -27.61
CA SER A 40 3.36 0.94 -28.82
C SER A 40 3.73 1.73 -30.10
N GLY A 41 4.46 2.84 -29.96
CA GLY A 41 4.86 3.72 -31.08
C GLY A 41 3.80 4.74 -31.50
N PHE A 42 2.65 4.80 -30.82
CA PHE A 42 1.64 5.83 -31.02
C PHE A 42 1.96 7.11 -30.24
N LYS A 43 1.36 8.23 -30.68
CA LYS A 43 1.42 9.48 -29.94
C LYS A 43 0.48 9.39 -28.74
N GLY A 44 1.03 9.67 -27.56
CA GLY A 44 0.34 9.85 -26.28
C GLY A 44 -1.14 10.20 -26.42
N VAL A 45 -2.05 9.29 -26.08
CA VAL A 45 -3.49 9.57 -26.07
C VAL A 45 -3.83 10.48 -24.89
N GLY A 46 -3.64 11.78 -25.11
CA GLY A 46 -4.19 12.84 -24.27
C GLY A 46 -3.60 12.99 -22.87
N LYS A 47 -4.05 14.02 -22.17
CA LYS A 47 -3.61 14.34 -20.80
C LYS A 47 -4.02 13.21 -19.85
N LEU A 48 -3.11 12.81 -18.95
CA LEU A 48 -3.35 11.88 -17.82
C LEU A 48 -4.47 12.32 -16.83
N GLN A 49 -5.16 13.44 -17.10
CA GLN A 49 -6.27 13.97 -16.30
C GLN A 49 -7.61 13.33 -16.67
N ASN A 50 -7.63 12.04 -17.01
CA ASN A 50 -8.90 11.33 -17.08
C ASN A 50 -9.42 11.10 -15.67
N SER A 51 -10.74 11.22 -15.51
CA SER A 51 -11.42 10.82 -14.28
C SER A 51 -11.15 9.34 -14.03
N PHE A 52 -10.38 9.04 -12.99
CA PHE A 52 -10.19 7.67 -12.52
C PHE A 52 -11.51 7.11 -12.01
N SER A 53 -11.67 5.79 -12.08
CA SER A 53 -12.89 5.16 -11.59
C SER A 53 -13.02 5.33 -10.07
N VAL A 54 -14.20 5.76 -9.64
CA VAL A 54 -14.53 5.97 -8.22
C VAL A 54 -14.41 4.68 -7.41
N HIS A 55 -14.49 3.51 -8.07
CA HIS A 55 -14.30 2.20 -7.46
C HIS A 55 -12.95 2.06 -6.75
N PHE A 56 -11.84 2.53 -7.35
CA PHE A 56 -10.53 2.46 -6.69
C PHE A 56 -10.45 3.36 -5.45
N PHE A 57 -11.11 4.51 -5.48
CA PHE A 57 -11.19 5.41 -4.34
C PHE A 57 -11.96 4.76 -3.17
N LEU A 58 -13.10 4.13 -3.47
CA LEU A 58 -13.89 3.42 -2.46
C LEU A 58 -13.10 2.28 -1.81
N MET A 59 -12.39 1.48 -2.60
CA MET A 59 -11.54 0.40 -2.07
C MET A 59 -10.44 0.92 -1.15
N MET A 60 -9.78 2.04 -1.51
CA MET A 60 -8.77 2.66 -0.65
C MET A 60 -9.36 3.19 0.66
N LEU A 61 -10.54 3.80 0.62
CA LEU A 61 -11.22 4.29 1.81
C LEU A 61 -11.59 3.13 2.75
N MET A 62 -12.13 2.02 2.21
CA MET A 62 -12.46 0.85 3.03
C MET A 62 -11.21 0.23 3.66
N PHE A 63 -10.08 0.18 2.95
CA PHE A 63 -8.81 -0.29 3.50
C PHE A 63 -8.36 0.55 4.70
N VAL A 64 -8.47 1.88 4.63
CA VAL A 64 -8.09 2.76 5.75
C VAL A 64 -8.98 2.52 6.98
N VAL A 65 -10.29 2.36 6.80
CA VAL A 65 -11.21 2.07 7.90
C VAL A 65 -10.91 0.70 8.53
N PHE A 66 -10.70 -0.33 7.71
CA PHE A 66 -10.38 -1.66 8.19
C PHE A 66 -9.03 -1.73 8.91
N ASP A 67 -8.01 -0.98 8.46
CA ASP A 67 -6.71 -0.91 9.15
C ASP A 67 -6.84 -0.27 10.54
N LEU A 68 -7.68 0.77 10.69
CA LEU A 68 -8.00 1.36 11.99
C LEU A 68 -8.70 0.37 12.93
N GLU A 69 -9.63 -0.42 12.41
CA GLU A 69 -10.32 -1.48 13.17
C GLU A 69 -9.36 -2.56 13.68
N VAL A 70 -8.39 -2.96 12.86
CA VAL A 70 -7.34 -3.92 13.24
C VAL A 70 -6.43 -3.33 14.33
N ILE A 71 -6.07 -2.05 14.24
CA ILE A 71 -5.28 -1.36 15.28
C ILE A 71 -6.03 -1.36 16.61
N LEU A 72 -7.35 -1.11 16.61
CA LEU A 72 -8.19 -1.16 17.81
C LEU A 72 -8.20 -2.56 18.43
N LEU A 73 -8.33 -3.60 17.60
CA LEU A 73 -8.31 -5.00 18.05
C LEU A 73 -6.95 -5.37 18.65
N LEU A 74 -5.85 -4.97 18.02
CA LEU A 74 -4.49 -5.23 18.49
C LEU A 74 -4.21 -4.50 19.81
N GLY A 75 -4.69 -3.27 19.97
CA GLY A 75 -4.61 -2.52 21.22
C GLY A 75 -5.25 -3.27 22.40
N LEU A 76 -6.40 -3.91 22.18
CA LEU A 76 -7.10 -4.66 23.22
C LEU A 76 -6.36 -5.95 23.62
N VAL A 77 -5.67 -6.61 22.68
CA VAL A 77 -4.82 -7.77 22.97
C VAL A 77 -3.64 -7.39 23.88
N VAL A 78 -3.04 -6.20 23.67
CA VAL A 78 -1.87 -5.74 24.44
C VAL A 78 -2.20 -5.40 25.90
N VAL A 79 -3.41 -4.90 26.18
CA VAL A 79 -3.83 -4.51 27.55
C VAL A 79 -4.04 -5.73 28.47
N GLY A 80 -4.10 -6.95 27.92
CA GLY A 80 -4.20 -8.20 28.66
C GLY A 80 -5.63 -8.76 28.69
N GLY A 81 -5.73 -10.09 28.61
CA GLY A 81 -6.96 -10.86 28.35
C GLY A 81 -8.10 -10.79 29.39
N GLY A 82 -8.11 -9.81 30.29
CA GLY A 82 -9.19 -9.59 31.26
C GLY A 82 -10.48 -9.01 30.66
N PHE A 83 -10.42 -8.47 29.43
CA PHE A 83 -11.55 -7.87 28.73
C PHE A 83 -12.09 -8.74 27.58
N LEU A 84 -12.35 -10.03 27.84
CA LEU A 84 -12.96 -10.94 26.84
C LEU A 84 -14.26 -10.37 26.24
N MET A 85 -15.07 -9.70 27.05
CA MET A 85 -16.30 -9.07 26.58
C MET A 85 -16.03 -7.90 25.62
N GLY A 86 -15.01 -7.08 25.91
CA GLY A 86 -14.61 -5.97 25.03
C GLY A 86 -14.02 -6.47 23.72
N PHE A 87 -13.24 -7.54 23.76
CA PHE A 87 -12.74 -8.22 22.56
C PHE A 87 -13.89 -8.70 21.68
N LEU A 88 -14.86 -9.43 22.25
CA LEU A 88 -15.99 -9.98 21.50
C LEU A 88 -16.86 -8.89 20.88
N LEU A 89 -17.08 -7.77 21.59
CA LEU A 89 -17.85 -6.64 21.06
C LEU A 89 -17.17 -6.01 19.84
N ILE A 90 -15.87 -5.69 19.94
CA ILE A 90 -15.12 -5.10 18.82
C ILE A 90 -14.99 -6.10 17.68
N PHE A 91 -14.73 -7.37 17.97
CA PHE A 91 -14.67 -8.43 16.96
C PHE A 91 -15.99 -8.54 16.18
N CYS A 92 -17.13 -8.60 16.88
CA CYS A 92 -18.44 -8.61 16.22
C CYS A 92 -18.70 -7.34 15.41
N PHE A 93 -18.22 -6.18 15.87
CA PHE A 93 -18.33 -4.92 15.13
C PHE A 93 -17.56 -4.99 13.80
N VAL A 94 -16.29 -5.45 13.82
CA VAL A 94 -15.45 -5.61 12.61
C VAL A 94 -16.07 -6.62 11.63
N PHE A 95 -16.46 -7.79 12.13
CA PHE A 95 -17.09 -8.81 11.29
C PHE A 95 -18.43 -8.33 10.71
N GLY A 96 -19.24 -7.65 11.52
CA GLY A 96 -20.51 -7.07 11.08
C GLY A 96 -20.32 -5.99 10.00
N GLY A 97 -19.33 -5.11 10.17
CA GLY A 97 -18.95 -4.10 9.18
C GLY A 97 -18.56 -4.74 7.85
N PHE A 98 -17.70 -5.75 7.89
CA PHE A 98 -17.29 -6.50 6.70
C PHE A 98 -18.47 -7.16 5.97
N PHE A 99 -19.38 -7.82 6.70
CA PHE A 99 -20.57 -8.41 6.09
C PHE A 99 -21.47 -7.36 5.46
N LEU A 100 -21.70 -6.22 6.12
CA LEU A 100 -22.50 -5.13 5.56
C LEU A 100 -21.89 -4.62 4.25
N GLU A 101 -20.58 -4.37 4.22
CA GLU A 101 -19.88 -3.92 3.01
C GLU A 101 -19.97 -4.92 1.86
N TRP A 102 -19.90 -6.22 2.18
CA TRP A 102 -20.13 -7.28 1.21
C TRP A 102 -21.56 -7.24 0.65
N PHE A 103 -22.57 -7.14 1.52
CA PHE A 103 -23.97 -7.07 1.09
C PHE A 103 -24.26 -5.84 0.21
N TYR A 104 -23.59 -4.71 0.46
CA TYR A 104 -23.71 -3.52 -0.39
C TYR A 104 -22.96 -3.63 -1.72
N GLY A 105 -22.25 -4.73 -1.98
CA GLY A 105 -21.57 -4.96 -3.25
C GLY A 105 -20.38 -4.02 -3.49
N LYS A 106 -19.93 -3.27 -2.46
CA LYS A 106 -18.78 -2.37 -2.58
C LYS A 106 -17.45 -3.09 -2.76
N LEU A 107 -17.44 -4.40 -2.46
CA LEU A 107 -16.30 -5.31 -2.64
C LEU A 107 -16.29 -6.00 -4.00
N VAL A 108 -17.35 -5.84 -4.82
CA VAL A 108 -17.43 -6.47 -6.14
C VAL A 108 -16.74 -5.56 -7.15
N TRP A 109 -15.85 -6.16 -7.95
CA TRP A 109 -15.22 -5.52 -9.10
C TRP A 109 -16.14 -5.58 -10.32
#